data_AF-A0A4Q2RWK2-F1
#
_entry.id   AF-A0A4Q2RWK2-F1
#
_cell.length_a   1.000
_cell.length_b   1.000
_cell.length_c   1.000
_cell.angle_alpha   90.00
_cell.angle_beta   90.00
_cell.angle_gamma   90.00
#
_symmetry.space_group_name_H-M   'P 1'
#
loop_
_entity.id
_entity.type
_entity.pdbx_description
1 polymer ?
#
loop_
_entity_poly.entity_id
_entity_poly.type
_entity_poly.pdbx_seq_one_letter_code
_entity_poly.pdbx_strand_id
1 'polypeptide(L)'
;MIYLPCAQGSGQNVLVNAPYDDLQRQIDELVATVKSNRDDIEGLTRRADAAQDRADDLEARSVVDRELIAELQADGTLRQEHIAELETALASSRTIGAALGILMASRNIGQAEALGVLKETSQRTNTKLRDLAETLVRGTEISA
;
A
#
# COMPACT_ATOMS: atom_id res chain seq x y z
N MET A 1 92.64 60.65 22.43
CA MET A 1 92.12 60.42 21.07
C MET A 1 91.14 59.26 21.17
N ILE A 2 89.85 59.53 21.34
CA ILE A 2 88.78 59.61 20.31
C ILE A 2 88.03 58.26 20.20
N TYR A 3 86.73 58.30 20.56
CA TYR A 3 85.55 57.56 20.05
C TYR A 3 85.58 56.02 20.00
N LEU A 4 84.52 55.23 20.15
CA LEU A 4 83.10 55.28 20.57
C LEU A 4 82.68 53.78 20.51
N PRO A 5 81.69 53.29 21.27
CA PRO A 5 81.29 51.89 21.21
C PRO A 5 80.29 51.65 20.06
N CYS A 6 80.35 50.49 19.42
CA CYS A 6 79.28 50.04 18.52
C CYS A 6 78.56 48.87 19.19
N ALA A 7 77.49 49.22 19.92
CA ALA A 7 76.48 48.29 20.37
C ALA A 7 75.29 48.36 19.40
N GLN A 8 74.61 47.22 19.28
CA GLN A 8 73.22 47.03 18.87
C GLN A 8 72.93 46.76 17.40
N GLY A 9 72.42 45.55 17.17
CA GLY A 9 71.81 45.12 15.93
C GLY A 9 71.06 43.80 16.08
N SER A 10 70.29 43.61 17.16
CA SER A 10 69.54 42.35 17.38
C SER A 10 68.25 42.49 18.20
N GLY A 11 67.59 43.66 18.18
CA GLY A 11 66.40 43.93 19.01
C GLY A 11 65.19 44.55 18.32
N GLN A 12 65.17 44.74 16.99
CA GLN A 12 64.22 45.67 16.35
C GLN A 12 63.36 45.08 15.22
N ASN A 13 63.24 43.75 15.13
CA ASN A 13 62.40 43.09 14.11
C ASN A 13 61.06 42.51 14.65
N VAL A 14 60.87 42.50 15.97
CA VAL A 14 59.67 41.90 16.62
C VAL A 14 58.50 42.91 16.70
N LEU A 15 58.76 44.20 16.55
CA LEU A 15 57.78 45.27 16.83
C LEU A 15 57.08 45.80 15.55
N VAL A 16 57.51 45.38 14.36
CA VAL A 16 56.98 45.88 13.07
C VAL A 16 55.95 44.92 12.45
N ASN A 17 55.94 43.64 12.85
CA ASN A 17 55.08 42.61 12.22
C ASN A 17 53.83 42.23 13.03
N ALA A 18 53.61 42.79 14.23
CA ALA A 18 52.49 42.39 15.10
C ALA A 18 51.08 42.42 14.46
N PRO A 19 50.72 43.40 13.59
CA PRO A 19 49.43 43.39 12.89
C PRO A 19 49.35 42.30 11.81
N TYR A 20 50.48 41.97 11.18
CA TYR A 20 50.58 40.88 10.21
C TYR A 20 50.54 39.52 10.90
N ASP A 21 51.14 39.39 12.09
CA ASP A 21 51.12 38.16 12.89
C ASP A 21 49.70 37.80 13.36
N ASP A 22 48.88 38.79 13.73
CA ASP A 22 47.47 38.54 14.09
C ASP A 22 46.62 38.13 12.87
N LEU A 23 46.83 38.78 11.71
CA LEU A 23 46.17 38.38 10.47
C LEU A 23 46.60 36.96 10.04
N GLN A 24 47.90 36.65 10.16
CA GLN A 24 48.44 35.32 9.86
C GLN A 24 47.79 34.26 10.77
N ARG A 25 47.65 34.55 12.06
CA ARG A 25 46.96 33.68 13.02
C ARG A 25 45.48 33.47 12.67
N GLN A 26 44.78 34.54 12.31
CA GLN A 26 43.38 34.44 11.86
C GLN A 26 43.23 33.60 10.58
N ILE A 27 44.17 33.73 9.64
CA ILE A 27 44.21 32.90 8.42
C ILE A 27 44.44 31.43 8.77
N ASP A 28 45.39 31.13 9.65
CA ASP A 28 45.68 29.76 10.07
C ASP A 28 44.47 29.11 10.77
N GLU A 29 43.78 29.86 11.62
CA GLU A 29 42.56 29.43 12.30
C GLU A 29 41.40 29.20 11.32
N LEU A 30 41.23 30.10 10.34
CA LEU A 30 40.24 29.94 9.28
C LEU A 30 40.55 28.72 8.41
N VAL A 31 41.81 28.50 8.05
CA VAL A 31 42.25 27.31 7.29
C VAL A 31 41.98 26.03 8.08
N ALA A 32 42.24 26.03 9.40
CA ALA A 32 41.92 24.90 10.27
C ALA A 32 40.42 24.63 10.33
N THR A 33 39.61 25.69 10.44
CA THR A 33 38.14 25.60 10.46
C THR A 33 37.58 25.07 9.16
N VAL A 34 38.06 25.58 8.01
CA VAL A 34 37.62 25.11 6.69
C VAL A 34 37.99 23.65 6.46
N LYS A 35 39.16 23.20 6.94
CA LYS A 35 39.53 21.77 6.91
C LYS A 35 38.58 20.92 7.74
N SER A 36 38.32 21.32 8.99
CA SER A 36 37.37 20.62 9.87
C SER A 36 35.99 20.52 9.22
N ASN A 37 35.47 21.64 8.71
CA ASN A 37 34.17 21.67 8.06
C ASN A 37 34.13 20.78 6.81
N ARG A 38 35.22 20.74 6.04
CA ARG A 38 35.35 19.86 4.88
C ARG A 38 35.29 18.39 5.30
N ASP A 39 36.03 18.01 6.33
CA ASP A 39 36.05 16.65 6.85
C ASP A 39 34.66 16.24 7.37
N ASP A 40 33.95 17.16 8.03
CA ASP A 40 32.57 16.97 8.49
C ASP A 40 31.61 16.78 7.32
N ILE A 41 31.70 17.61 6.27
CA ILE A 41 30.88 17.48 5.06
C ILE A 41 31.14 16.13 4.40
N GLU A 42 32.41 15.74 4.24
CA GLU A 42 32.77 14.43 3.68
C GLU A 42 32.25 13.27 4.55
N GLY A 43 32.19 13.46 5.87
CA GLY A 43 31.56 12.52 6.80
C GLY A 43 30.05 12.43 6.62
N LEU A 44 29.37 13.57 6.47
CA LEU A 44 27.92 13.63 6.24
C LEU A 44 27.52 13.04 4.90
N THR A 45 28.26 13.33 3.82
CA THR A 45 28.03 12.77 2.49
C THR A 45 28.12 11.24 2.53
N ARG A 46 29.18 10.67 3.12
CA ARG A 46 29.31 9.22 3.28
C ARG A 46 28.14 8.59 4.04
N ARG A 47 27.62 9.28 5.06
CA ARG A 47 26.47 8.80 5.83
C ARG A 47 25.17 8.89 5.02
N ALA A 48 25.01 9.91 4.17
CA ALA A 48 23.86 10.07 3.30
C ALA A 48 23.85 8.98 2.22
N ASP A 49 24.99 8.73 1.56
CA ASP A 49 25.14 7.66 0.56
C ASP A 49 24.78 6.30 1.17
N ALA A 50 25.35 5.98 2.34
CA ALA A 50 25.05 4.72 3.03
C ALA A 50 23.59 4.63 3.54
N ALA A 51 22.89 5.75 3.73
CA ALA A 51 21.47 5.76 4.06
C ALA A 51 20.61 5.56 2.81
N GLN A 52 21.03 6.15 1.68
CA GLN A 52 20.40 5.99 0.38
C GLN A 52 20.50 4.55 -0.10
N ASP A 53 21.68 3.92 -0.04
CA ASP A 53 21.87 2.51 -0.40
C ASP A 53 20.93 1.58 0.38
N ARG A 54 20.73 1.85 1.68
CA ARG A 54 19.77 1.07 2.51
C ARG A 54 18.33 1.30 2.08
N ALA A 55 17.97 2.51 1.65
CA ALA A 55 16.63 2.82 1.17
C ALA A 55 16.36 2.11 -0.16
N ASP A 56 17.33 2.12 -1.08
CA ASP A 56 17.26 1.43 -2.38
C ASP A 56 17.10 -0.09 -2.18
N ASP A 57 17.85 -0.69 -1.26
CA ASP A 57 17.72 -2.11 -0.89
C ASP A 57 16.33 -2.46 -0.34
N LEU A 58 15.73 -1.58 0.46
CA LEU A 58 14.38 -1.76 0.99
C LEU A 58 13.32 -1.59 -0.10
N GLU A 59 13.50 -0.62 -1.00
CA GLU A 59 12.60 -0.39 -2.13
C GLU A 59 12.61 -1.58 -3.10
N ALA A 60 13.79 -2.13 -3.41
CA ALA A 60 13.92 -3.34 -4.24
C ALA A 60 13.14 -4.54 -3.67
N ARG A 61 13.06 -4.66 -2.34
CA ARG A 61 12.23 -5.69 -1.67
C ARG A 61 10.74 -5.36 -1.74
N SER A 62 10.37 -4.09 -1.60
CA SER A 62 8.97 -3.65 -1.57
C SER A 62 8.26 -3.71 -2.93
N VAL A 63 8.98 -3.61 -4.06
CA VAL A 63 8.35 -3.71 -5.39
C VAL A 63 7.66 -5.07 -5.58
N VAL A 64 8.27 -6.14 -5.04
CA VAL A 64 7.71 -7.50 -5.10
C VAL A 64 6.39 -7.61 -4.30
N ASP A 65 6.24 -6.86 -3.21
CA ASP A 65 5.04 -6.91 -2.36
C ASP A 65 3.82 -6.26 -3.02
N ARG A 66 4.01 -5.17 -3.78
CA ARG A 66 2.88 -4.45 -4.40
C ARG A 66 2.20 -5.25 -5.49
N GLU A 67 2.99 -5.93 -6.32
CA GLU A 67 2.46 -6.77 -7.41
C GLU A 67 1.71 -7.97 -6.84
N LEU A 68 2.30 -8.66 -5.85
CA LEU A 68 1.68 -9.79 -5.18
C LEU A 68 0.38 -9.42 -4.45
N ILE A 69 0.33 -8.26 -3.78
CA ILE A 69 -0.88 -7.78 -3.11
C ILE A 69 -2.01 -7.52 -4.12
N ALA A 70 -1.71 -6.93 -5.28
CA ALA A 70 -2.71 -6.65 -6.30
C ALA A 70 -3.29 -7.95 -6.91
N GLU A 71 -2.45 -8.94 -7.17
CA GLU A 71 -2.87 -10.25 -7.69
C GLU A 71 -3.77 -10.99 -6.69
N LEU A 72 -3.37 -11.06 -5.42
CA LEU A 72 -4.18 -11.68 -4.35
C LEU A 72 -5.53 -10.99 -4.14
N GLN A 73 -5.58 -9.67 -4.29
CA GLN A 73 -6.84 -8.91 -4.20
C GLN A 73 -7.79 -9.25 -5.35
N ALA A 74 -7.28 -9.35 -6.58
CA ALA A 74 -8.08 -9.71 -7.75
C ALA A 74 -8.67 -11.13 -7.65
N ASP A 75 -7.85 -12.10 -7.22
CA ASP A 75 -8.30 -13.47 -6.95
C ASP A 75 -9.35 -13.54 -5.84
N GLY A 76 -9.16 -12.74 -4.79
CA GLY A 76 -10.09 -12.62 -3.68
C GLY A 76 -11.48 -12.14 -4.12
N THR A 77 -11.54 -11.09 -4.94
CA THR A 77 -12.81 -10.54 -5.44
C THR A 77 -13.54 -11.53 -6.35
N LEU A 78 -12.83 -12.15 -7.30
CA LEU A 78 -13.44 -13.12 -8.23
C LEU A 78 -14.02 -14.33 -7.48
N ARG A 79 -13.31 -14.81 -6.46
CA ARG A 79 -13.78 -15.94 -5.64
C ARG A 79 -15.02 -15.59 -4.83
N GLN A 80 -15.11 -14.37 -4.29
CA GLN A 80 -16.27 -13.91 -3.55
C GLN A 80 -17.50 -13.76 -4.45
N GLU A 81 -17.34 -13.20 -5.65
CA GLU A 81 -18.41 -13.09 -6.64
C GLU A 81 -18.97 -14.46 -7.03
N HIS A 82 -18.08 -15.42 -7.33
CA HIS A 82 -18.50 -16.80 -7.64
C HIS A 82 -19.25 -17.48 -6.48
N ILE A 83 -18.82 -17.26 -5.23
CA ILE A 83 -19.53 -17.81 -4.08
C ILE A 83 -20.94 -17.21 -3.98
N ALA A 84 -21.08 -15.89 -4.14
CA ALA A 84 -22.37 -15.22 -4.07
C ALA A 84 -23.34 -15.68 -5.19
N GLU A 85 -22.83 -15.88 -6.41
CA GLU A 85 -23.61 -16.40 -7.53
C GLU A 85 -24.08 -17.84 -7.27
N LEU A 86 -23.18 -18.70 -6.77
CA LEU A 86 -23.50 -20.09 -6.43
C LEU A 86 -24.50 -20.17 -5.27
N GLU A 87 -24.34 -19.37 -4.22
CA GLU A 87 -25.30 -19.29 -3.12
C GLU A 87 -26.67 -18.85 -3.62
N THR A 88 -26.73 -17.85 -4.49
CA THR A 88 -27.96 -17.37 -5.11
C THR A 88 -28.61 -18.47 -5.97
N ALA A 89 -27.82 -19.20 -6.75
CA ALA A 89 -28.29 -20.31 -7.58
C ALA A 89 -28.83 -21.47 -6.72
N LEU A 90 -28.12 -21.82 -5.64
CA LEU A 90 -28.54 -22.86 -4.69
C LEU A 90 -29.82 -22.48 -3.94
N ALA A 91 -29.92 -21.24 -3.46
CA ALA A 91 -31.13 -20.74 -2.80
C ALA A 91 -32.33 -20.80 -3.75
N SER A 92 -32.15 -20.34 -4.99
CA SER A 92 -33.16 -20.43 -6.05
C SER A 92 -33.61 -21.88 -6.31
N SER A 93 -32.65 -22.81 -6.40
CA SER A 93 -32.93 -24.23 -6.63
C SER A 93 -33.76 -24.85 -5.49
N ARG A 94 -33.44 -24.54 -4.24
CA ARG A 94 -34.20 -25.01 -3.07
C ARG A 94 -35.63 -24.50 -3.08
N THR A 95 -35.82 -23.20 -3.31
CA THR A 95 -37.15 -22.58 -3.36
C THR A 95 -38.00 -23.16 -4.50
N ILE A 96 -37.42 -23.32 -5.68
CA ILE A 96 -38.12 -23.95 -6.82
C ILE A 96 -38.49 -25.39 -6.48
N GLY A 97 -37.57 -26.16 -5.87
CA GLY A 97 -37.85 -27.52 -5.42
C GLY A 97 -39.00 -27.61 -4.42
N ALA A 98 -39.05 -26.69 -3.44
CA ALA A 98 -40.14 -26.62 -2.47
C ALA A 98 -41.49 -26.31 -3.14
N ALA A 99 -41.53 -25.34 -4.06
CA ALA A 99 -42.73 -25.02 -4.82
C ALA A 99 -43.21 -26.19 -5.69
N LEU A 100 -42.29 -26.93 -6.31
CA LEU A 100 -42.62 -28.16 -7.04
C LEU A 100 -43.24 -29.20 -6.10
N GLY A 101 -42.67 -29.40 -4.92
CA GLY A 101 -43.23 -30.31 -3.90
C GLY A 101 -44.65 -29.93 -3.49
N ILE A 102 -44.92 -28.64 -3.30
CA ILE A 102 -46.27 -28.11 -3.01
C ILE A 102 -47.24 -28.39 -4.17
N LEU A 103 -46.82 -28.16 -5.42
CA LEU A 103 -47.66 -28.41 -6.60
C LEU A 103 -47.94 -29.90 -6.79
N MET A 104 -46.93 -30.75 -6.58
CA MET A 104 -47.08 -32.20 -6.61
C MET A 104 -48.10 -32.67 -5.56
N ALA A 105 -47.99 -32.19 -4.32
CA ALA A 105 -48.89 -32.58 -3.22
C ALA A 105 -50.33 -32.06 -3.41
N SER A 106 -50.48 -30.82 -3.85
CA SER A 106 -51.80 -30.17 -4.00
C SER A 106 -52.59 -30.64 -5.22
N ARG A 107 -51.90 -31.00 -6.31
CA ARG A 107 -52.54 -31.39 -7.58
C ARG A 107 -52.41 -32.87 -7.91
N ASN A 108 -51.67 -33.63 -7.09
CA ASN A 108 -51.39 -35.05 -7.29
C ASN A 108 -50.76 -35.35 -8.66
N ILE A 109 -49.81 -34.50 -9.07
CA ILE A 109 -49.12 -34.56 -10.37
C ILE A 109 -47.64 -34.94 -10.17
N GLY A 110 -47.01 -35.45 -11.23
CA GLY A 110 -45.59 -35.78 -11.23
C GLY A 110 -44.68 -34.54 -11.29
N GLN A 111 -43.40 -34.70 -10.96
CA GLN A 111 -42.41 -33.60 -10.95
C GLN A 111 -42.30 -32.88 -12.30
N ALA A 112 -42.31 -33.61 -13.41
CA ALA A 112 -42.20 -33.04 -14.76
C ALA A 112 -43.40 -32.16 -15.10
N GLU A 113 -44.60 -32.59 -14.69
CA GLU A 113 -45.84 -31.85 -14.91
C GLU A 113 -45.92 -30.61 -14.01
N ALA A 114 -45.52 -30.73 -12.73
CA ALA A 114 -45.40 -29.59 -11.83
C ALA A 114 -44.42 -28.52 -12.36
N LEU A 115 -43.29 -28.94 -12.92
CA LEU A 115 -42.34 -28.03 -13.55
C LEU A 115 -42.92 -27.37 -14.81
N GLY A 116 -43.70 -28.12 -15.59
CA GLY A 116 -44.46 -27.60 -16.73
C GLY A 116 -45.42 -26.48 -16.31
N VAL A 117 -46.25 -26.72 -15.29
CA VAL A 117 -47.20 -25.74 -14.75
C VAL A 117 -46.50 -24.48 -14.24
N LEU A 118 -45.38 -24.64 -13.53
CA LEU A 118 -44.63 -23.50 -13.00
C LEU A 118 -44.00 -22.66 -14.13
N LYS A 119 -43.48 -23.31 -15.18
CA LYS A 119 -42.93 -22.64 -16.37
C LYS A 119 -44.00 -21.90 -17.17
N GLU A 120 -45.13 -22.57 -17.44
CA GLU A 120 -46.26 -21.97 -18.16
C GLU A 120 -46.79 -20.74 -17.41
N THR A 121 -46.92 -20.85 -16.08
CA THR A 121 -47.36 -19.73 -15.26
C THR A 121 -46.35 -18.59 -15.28
N SER A 122 -45.06 -18.88 -15.13
CA SER A 122 -43.98 -17.88 -15.21
C SER A 122 -43.98 -17.13 -16.54
N GLN A 123 -44.17 -17.84 -17.66
CA GLN A 123 -44.27 -17.24 -19.00
C GLN A 123 -45.51 -16.36 -19.14
N ARG A 124 -46.67 -16.84 -18.68
CA ARG A 124 -47.95 -16.12 -18.75
C ARG A 124 -47.96 -14.85 -17.89
N THR A 125 -47.28 -14.86 -16.74
CA THR A 125 -47.19 -13.72 -15.83
C THR A 125 -45.95 -12.86 -16.05
N ASN A 126 -45.08 -13.22 -17.01
CA ASN A 126 -43.78 -12.59 -17.24
C ASN A 126 -42.98 -12.38 -15.93
N THR A 127 -43.01 -13.39 -15.05
CA THR A 127 -42.38 -13.35 -13.73
C THR A 127 -41.27 -14.37 -13.68
N LYS A 128 -40.14 -14.06 -13.04
CA LYS A 128 -39.05 -15.03 -12.89
C LYS A 128 -39.55 -16.26 -12.11
N LEU A 129 -39.15 -17.44 -12.58
CA LEU A 129 -39.50 -18.75 -11.98
C LEU A 129 -39.26 -18.80 -10.47
N ARG A 130 -38.16 -18.22 -9.99
CA ARG A 130 -37.81 -18.13 -8.56
C ARG A 130 -38.85 -17.33 -7.78
N ASP A 131 -39.22 -16.16 -8.26
CA ASP A 131 -40.12 -15.24 -7.55
C ASP A 131 -41.56 -15.82 -7.51
N LEU A 132 -41.95 -16.52 -8.57
CA LEU A 132 -43.20 -17.30 -8.59
C LEU A 132 -43.16 -18.45 -7.58
N ALA A 133 -42.05 -19.19 -7.50
CA ALA A 133 -41.86 -20.26 -6.54
C ALA A 133 -41.89 -19.74 -5.09
N GLU A 134 -41.22 -18.62 -4.79
CA GLU A 134 -41.30 -17.97 -3.47
C GLU A 134 -42.74 -17.59 -3.10
N THR A 135 -43.49 -17.06 -4.06
CA THR A 135 -44.88 -16.66 -3.84
C THR A 135 -45.76 -17.86 -3.49
N LEU A 136 -45.54 -19.00 -4.16
CA LEU A 136 -46.24 -20.25 -3.85
C LEU A 136 -45.89 -20.78 -2.46
N VAL A 137 -44.59 -20.80 -2.11
CA VAL A 137 -44.13 -21.25 -0.79
C VAL A 137 -44.71 -20.36 0.33
N ARG A 138 -44.59 -19.03 0.22
CA ARG A 138 -45.20 -18.09 1.17
C ARG A 138 -46.72 -18.24 1.26
N GLY A 139 -47.39 -18.49 0.13
CA GLY A 139 -48.84 -18.70 0.10
C GLY A 139 -49.31 -19.92 0.88
N THR A 140 -48.48 -20.96 0.98
CA THR A 140 -48.77 -22.15 1.82
C THR A 140 -48.53 -21.92 3.30
N GLU A 141 -47.57 -21.08 3.68
CA GLU A 141 -47.31 -20.74 5.09
C GLU A 141 -48.43 -19.91 5.72
N ILE A 142 -49.20 -19.17 4.91
CA ILE A 142 -50.32 -18.33 5.36
C ILE A 142 -51.64 -19.11 5.42
N SER A 143 -51.74 -20.23 4.68
CA SER A 143 -52.98 -21.02 4.55
C SER A 143 -52.99 -22.31 5.36
N ALA A 144 -51.91 -22.60 6.11
CA ALA A 144 -51.77 -23.73 7.03
C ALA A 144 -52.06 -23.31 8.47
#